data_AF-A0A6G9SH91-F1
#
_entry.id   AF-A0A6G9SH91-F1
#
_cell.length_a   1.000
_cell.length_b   1.000
_cell.length_c   1.000
_cell.angle_alpha   90.00
_cell.angle_beta   90.00
_cell.angle_gamma   90.00
#
_symmetry.space_group_name_H-M   'P 1'
#
loop_
_entity.id
_entity.type
_entity.pdbx_description
1 polymer ?
#
loop_
_entity_poly.entity_id
_entity_poly.type
_entity_poly.pdbx_seq_one_letter_code
_entity_poly.pdbx_strand_id
1 'polypeptide(L)'
;MSFCINPQCTNPQNSNDELFCISCGSELLLQGRYRVVRQLGGGGFAVTFEAIEVRTNTPKVIKILTNNHQKAIELFQQEAEVLSKLNHPGIPKVERDAYFVYFPRNSQNPSHCFVMEKIVGMDLQKYMENRGMRPIDQHLALQWFRELVTILDCVHKQNFFHRDIKPPNIMLRASSGELALIDFGTARELTQTYYFAQAQGQVTGIISAGYTPLEQMNGQAVLQSDFFALARTFVYLLTGKQPTDPAIYNSYTNEMGWRSYAPHISPLLADLIDQMMAHLPGHRPANTQEILQRLDQIDQSLQPPPPPPPLAPPKWPRRRVVQMLGFGSIGLAIPIGLYTFFTKNKTTLTVSSNGLGDFKTISEAIKNAQPGTRILVNPGFYQESLIIDKPIKIIGDGPVSNIVIESANSNCIVMQTNQAEVRGLTLRGVAGKKNNNFFAVDIPQGQLTLAECDITSDSLSCVSVIGATANPIIQQCKIHDGAQAGIFFQKNSRGTVQDCDIFGNGLSGIAIKDNSNAVIQRCKFHNGKQGGVLVYEDGQATVEDCEILGHDLSGVEIRVNGNAIIQRCKINQNKGRGVYVHDSGLGTVENCDLSGNNLGAFYIDSTSKVQRRGNIE
;
A
#
# COMPACT_ATOMS: atom_id res chain seq x y z
N MET A 1 43.91 -2.34 17.20
CA MET A 1 43.59 -0.94 17.52
C MET A 1 42.32 -0.94 18.37
N SER A 2 42.28 -0.08 19.39
CA SER A 2 41.11 0.13 20.25
C SER A 2 40.36 1.40 19.83
N PHE A 3 39.04 1.38 19.91
CA PHE A 3 38.19 2.52 19.59
C PHE A 3 37.50 3.04 20.86
N CYS A 4 37.58 4.35 21.08
CA CYS A 4 36.91 5.02 22.18
C CYS A 4 35.45 5.28 21.84
N ILE A 5 34.54 4.82 22.70
CA ILE A 5 33.08 4.98 22.52
C ILE A 5 32.53 6.28 23.11
N ASN A 6 33.39 7.15 23.67
CA ASN A 6 32.95 8.44 24.18
C ASN A 6 32.51 9.32 22.99
N PRO A 7 31.22 9.74 22.91
CA PRO A 7 30.70 10.53 21.79
C PRO A 7 31.34 11.93 21.69
N GLN A 8 31.97 12.43 22.76
CA GLN A 8 32.66 13.73 22.78
C GLN A 8 34.16 13.61 22.45
N CYS A 9 34.65 12.39 22.15
CA CYS A 9 36.06 12.18 21.82
C CYS A 9 36.38 12.70 20.42
N THR A 10 37.35 13.61 20.32
CA THR A 10 37.79 14.19 19.03
C THR A 10 38.70 13.26 18.25
N ASN A 11 39.43 12.36 18.93
CA ASN A 11 40.24 11.31 18.30
C ASN A 11 40.03 9.94 18.97
N PRO A 12 39.10 9.12 18.44
CA PRO A 12 38.71 7.88 19.10
C PRO A 12 39.66 6.69 18.85
N GLN A 13 40.69 6.81 18.00
CA GLN A 13 41.58 5.68 17.71
C GLN A 13 42.75 5.60 18.71
N ASN A 14 43.00 4.40 19.24
CA ASN A 14 44.03 4.14 20.25
C ASN A 14 44.77 2.81 19.96
N SER A 15 45.95 2.63 20.57
CA SER A 15 46.65 1.33 20.57
C SER A 15 45.87 0.28 21.37
N ASN A 16 46.22 -1.00 21.23
CA ASN A 16 45.64 -2.10 22.01
C ASN A 16 46.11 -2.13 23.47
N ASP A 17 47.29 -1.58 23.75
CA ASP A 17 47.91 -1.62 25.07
C ASP A 17 47.37 -0.52 26.00
N GLU A 18 46.69 0.48 25.45
CA GLU A 18 46.12 1.57 26.23
C GLU A 18 44.89 1.10 27.02
N LEU A 19 44.87 1.43 28.32
CA LEU A 19 43.73 1.23 29.20
C LEU A 19 42.75 2.41 29.14
N PHE A 20 43.26 3.60 28.86
CA PHE A 20 42.49 4.84 28.77
C PHE A 20 42.72 5.51 27.42
N CYS A 21 41.70 6.16 26.90
CA CYS A 21 41.81 6.90 25.65
C CYS A 21 42.80 8.05 25.79
N ILE A 22 43.78 8.13 24.90
CA ILE A 22 44.82 9.18 24.94
C ILE A 22 44.25 10.59 24.67
N SER A 23 43.07 10.67 24.04
CA SER A 23 42.42 11.94 23.67
C SER A 23 41.49 12.48 24.77
N CYS A 24 40.62 11.64 25.32
CA CYS A 24 39.60 12.06 26.30
C CYS A 24 39.72 11.40 27.68
N GLY A 25 40.67 10.48 27.87
CA GLY A 25 40.90 9.79 29.14
C GLY A 25 39.81 8.82 29.57
N SER A 26 38.88 8.46 28.69
CA SER A 26 37.82 7.48 28.97
C SER A 26 38.37 6.05 28.95
N GLU A 27 37.88 5.15 29.81
CA GLU A 27 38.31 3.75 29.86
C GLU A 27 37.99 3.02 28.55
N LEU A 28 38.95 2.30 27.99
CA LEU A 28 38.83 1.58 26.71
C LEU A 28 38.43 0.11 26.88
N LEU A 29 38.55 -0.43 28.11
CA LEU A 29 38.18 -1.80 28.44
C LEU A 29 36.83 -1.83 29.16
N LEU A 30 35.75 -1.98 28.40
CA LEU A 30 34.40 -1.92 28.92
C LEU A 30 34.10 -3.12 29.83
N GLN A 31 33.57 -2.85 31.03
CA GLN A 31 33.31 -3.86 32.07
C GLN A 31 34.54 -4.69 32.46
N GLY A 32 35.77 -4.25 32.13
CA GLY A 32 36.96 -5.08 32.29
C GLY A 32 37.01 -6.32 31.37
N ARG A 33 36.13 -6.39 30.35
CA ARG A 33 35.95 -7.58 29.50
C ARG A 33 36.06 -7.31 28.00
N TYR A 34 35.56 -6.16 27.53
CA TYR A 34 35.39 -5.92 26.09
C TYR A 34 36.20 -4.74 25.60
N ARG A 35 36.97 -4.96 24.53
CA ARG A 35 37.73 -3.90 23.85
C ARG A 35 37.10 -3.63 22.50
N VAL A 36 36.61 -2.41 22.30
CA VAL A 36 35.96 -2.01 21.05
C VAL A 36 37.03 -1.80 19.96
N VAL A 37 36.78 -2.30 18.76
CA VAL A 37 37.72 -2.27 17.64
C VAL A 37 37.35 -1.19 16.64
N ARG A 38 36.09 -1.13 16.22
CA ARG A 38 35.59 -0.19 15.22
C ARG A 38 34.07 -0.12 15.23
N GLN A 39 33.52 0.96 14.69
CA GLN A 39 32.08 1.07 14.42
C GLN A 39 31.70 0.18 13.22
N LEU A 40 30.58 -0.53 13.34
CA LEU A 40 30.00 -1.35 12.27
C LEU A 40 28.87 -0.62 11.54
N GLY A 41 28.10 0.17 12.27
CA GLY A 41 26.96 0.93 11.73
C GLY A 41 26.29 1.75 12.81
N GLY A 42 25.26 2.51 12.44
CA GLY A 42 24.47 3.30 13.38
C GLY A 42 23.25 3.89 12.69
N GLY A 43 22.13 3.92 13.41
CA GLY A 43 20.86 4.43 12.92
C GLY A 43 19.81 4.38 14.02
N GLY A 44 18.96 5.40 14.10
CA GLY A 44 17.98 5.53 15.18
C GLY A 44 18.63 6.05 16.44
N PHE A 45 18.32 5.39 17.56
CA PHE A 45 18.83 5.75 18.87
C PHE A 45 20.01 4.89 19.32
N ALA A 46 20.63 4.09 18.44
CA ALA A 46 21.77 3.26 18.81
C ALA A 46 22.85 3.21 17.72
N VAL A 47 24.08 2.97 18.17
CA VAL A 47 25.26 2.75 17.33
C VAL A 47 25.83 1.37 17.66
N THR A 48 26.27 0.65 16.64
CA THR A 48 26.74 -0.73 16.73
C THR A 48 28.23 -0.80 16.44
N PHE A 49 28.96 -1.48 17.32
CA PHE A 49 30.41 -1.62 17.26
C PHE A 49 30.84 -3.09 17.23
N GLU A 50 31.98 -3.35 16.60
CA GLU A 50 32.73 -4.59 16.75
C GLU A 50 33.63 -4.48 17.98
N ALA A 51 33.66 -5.53 18.79
CA ALA A 51 34.52 -5.63 19.96
C ALA A 51 35.15 -7.03 20.06
N ILE A 52 36.20 -7.14 20.86
CA ILE A 52 36.80 -8.41 21.26
C ILE A 52 36.58 -8.59 22.75
N GLU A 53 36.10 -9.76 23.16
CA GLU A 53 36.18 -10.21 24.54
C GLU A 53 37.61 -10.64 24.85
N VAL A 54 38.31 -9.90 25.70
CA VAL A 54 39.78 -10.01 25.84
C VAL A 54 40.23 -11.32 26.46
N ARG A 55 39.40 -11.95 27.31
CA ARG A 55 39.75 -13.21 28.00
C ARG A 55 39.75 -14.40 27.07
N THR A 56 38.83 -14.43 26.12
CA THR A 56 38.59 -15.56 25.19
C THR A 56 39.06 -15.24 23.78
N ASN A 57 39.51 -14.01 23.52
CA ASN A 57 39.80 -13.47 22.20
C ASN A 57 38.66 -13.67 21.20
N THR A 58 37.42 -13.61 21.68
CA THR A 58 36.22 -13.91 20.88
C THR A 58 35.61 -12.61 20.33
N PRO A 59 35.30 -12.55 19.02
CA PRO A 59 34.60 -11.41 18.44
C PRO A 59 33.17 -11.26 18.98
N LYS A 60 32.79 -10.04 19.32
CA LYS A 60 31.48 -9.66 19.83
C LYS A 60 30.98 -8.41 19.10
N VAL A 61 29.68 -8.16 19.22
CA VAL A 61 29.04 -6.91 18.81
C VAL A 61 28.55 -6.19 20.05
N ILE A 62 28.81 -4.88 20.14
CA ILE A 62 28.30 -4.03 21.22
C ILE A 62 27.36 -3.00 20.60
N LYS A 63 26.12 -2.97 21.08
CA LYS A 63 25.18 -1.88 20.80
C LYS A 63 25.26 -0.86 21.91
N ILE A 64 25.23 0.42 21.55
CA ILE A 64 25.31 1.56 22.46
C ILE A 64 24.19 2.54 22.14
N LEU A 65 23.37 2.84 23.14
CA LEU A 65 22.29 3.81 23.01
C LEU A 65 22.85 5.25 22.95
N THR A 66 22.40 6.03 21.97
CA THR A 66 22.81 7.43 21.75
C THR A 66 21.83 8.44 22.33
N ASN A 67 20.59 8.03 22.63
CA ASN A 67 19.57 8.88 23.25
C ASN A 67 19.16 8.30 24.61
N ASN A 68 19.36 9.09 25.67
CA ASN A 68 19.06 8.70 27.04
C ASN A 68 17.63 9.07 27.49
N HIS A 69 16.71 9.27 26.56
CA HIS A 69 15.29 9.35 26.87
C HIS A 69 14.84 8.07 27.57
N GLN A 70 14.10 8.20 28.69
CA GLN A 70 13.72 7.08 29.55
C GLN A 70 13.09 5.92 28.77
N LYS A 71 12.16 6.22 27.86
CA LYS A 71 11.51 5.20 27.04
C LYS A 71 12.48 4.49 26.09
N ALA A 72 13.52 5.16 25.60
CA ALA A 72 14.52 4.57 24.72
C ALA A 72 15.39 3.58 25.48
N ILE A 73 15.73 3.92 26.73
CA ILE A 73 16.42 3.03 27.67
C ILE A 73 15.57 1.78 27.94
N GLU A 74 14.28 1.95 28.21
CA GLU A 74 13.35 0.83 28.44
C GLU A 74 13.28 -0.13 27.24
N LEU A 75 13.08 0.38 26.03
CA LEU A 75 13.00 -0.44 24.81
C LEU A 75 14.33 -1.14 24.50
N PHE A 76 15.45 -0.49 24.80
CA PHE A 76 16.79 -1.04 24.62
C PHE A 76 17.10 -2.14 25.64
N GLN A 77 16.69 -1.97 26.91
CA GLN A 77 16.76 -3.01 27.93
C GLN A 77 15.85 -4.20 27.57
N GLN A 78 14.63 -3.94 27.10
CA GLN A 78 13.70 -4.97 26.67
C GLN A 78 14.26 -5.81 25.52
N GLU A 79 14.95 -5.20 24.54
CA GLU A 79 15.64 -5.93 23.46
C GLU A 79 16.67 -6.91 24.03
N ALA A 80 17.58 -6.41 24.89
CA ALA A 80 18.61 -7.24 25.51
C ALA A 80 18.00 -8.38 26.35
N GLU A 81 16.96 -8.09 27.13
CA GLU A 81 16.27 -9.07 27.97
C GLU A 81 15.61 -10.17 27.12
N VAL A 82 14.85 -9.81 26.09
CA VAL A 82 14.21 -10.79 25.22
C VAL A 82 15.25 -11.67 24.54
N LEU A 83 16.28 -11.06 23.93
CA LEU A 83 17.34 -11.82 23.25
C LEU A 83 18.10 -12.76 24.18
N SER A 84 18.29 -12.39 25.46
CA SER A 84 18.94 -13.26 26.45
C SER A 84 18.15 -14.52 26.81
N LYS A 85 16.83 -14.53 26.52
CA LYS A 85 15.93 -15.67 26.75
C LYS A 85 15.81 -16.57 25.52
N LEU A 86 16.21 -16.10 24.33
CA LEU A 86 16.12 -16.85 23.10
C LEU A 86 17.35 -17.75 22.92
N ASN A 87 17.11 -19.00 22.49
CA ASN A 87 18.16 -19.95 22.15
C ASN A 87 17.86 -20.55 20.77
N HIS A 88 18.37 -19.91 19.73
CA HIS A 88 18.17 -20.33 18.34
C HIS A 88 19.43 -20.02 17.52
N PRO A 89 19.93 -20.93 16.68
CA PRO A 89 21.16 -20.72 15.89
C PRO A 89 21.06 -19.54 14.92
N GLY A 90 19.85 -19.16 14.50
CA GLY A 90 19.59 -17.99 13.67
C GLY A 90 19.46 -16.65 14.42
N ILE A 91 19.72 -16.60 15.73
CA ILE A 91 19.66 -15.37 16.55
C ILE A 91 20.99 -15.20 17.27
N PRO A 92 21.63 -14.01 17.26
CA PRO A 92 22.85 -13.76 18.02
C PRO A 92 22.66 -14.06 19.50
N LYS A 93 23.55 -14.86 20.09
CA LYS A 93 23.49 -15.17 21.51
C LYS A 93 23.76 -13.92 22.36
N VAL A 94 22.86 -13.65 23.31
CA VAL A 94 23.01 -12.62 24.34
C VAL A 94 23.10 -13.29 25.71
N GLU A 95 24.11 -12.92 26.51
CA GLU A 95 24.29 -13.44 27.87
C GLU A 95 23.40 -12.66 28.86
N ARG A 96 23.03 -13.27 29.99
CA ARG A 96 22.10 -12.64 30.97
C ARG A 96 22.67 -11.36 31.59
N ASP A 97 23.98 -11.26 31.71
CA ASP A 97 24.73 -10.11 32.23
C ASP A 97 25.34 -9.25 31.10
N ALA A 98 24.86 -9.41 29.87
CA ALA A 98 25.42 -8.70 28.71
C ALA A 98 25.08 -7.21 28.67
N TYR A 99 24.03 -6.79 29.39
CA TYR A 99 23.62 -5.39 29.51
C TYR A 99 24.39 -4.69 30.64
N PHE A 100 24.94 -3.51 30.36
CA PHE A 100 25.63 -2.70 31.36
C PHE A 100 25.56 -1.20 31.04
N VAL A 101 25.84 -0.39 32.06
CA VAL A 101 25.96 1.07 31.91
C VAL A 101 27.43 1.45 31.99
N TYR A 102 27.87 2.23 31.01
CA TYR A 102 29.21 2.81 30.94
C TYR A 102 29.13 4.32 31.16
N PHE A 103 30.10 4.88 31.86
CA PHE A 103 30.19 6.31 32.13
C PHE A 103 31.43 6.87 31.42
N PRO A 104 31.27 7.43 30.21
CA PRO A 104 32.39 8.08 29.53
C PRO A 104 32.92 9.24 30.37
N ARG A 105 34.24 9.45 30.36
CA ARG A 105 34.85 10.54 31.12
C ARG A 105 34.35 11.89 30.59
N ASN A 106 34.03 12.79 31.52
CA ASN A 106 33.49 14.12 31.24
C ASN A 106 32.13 14.13 30.49
N SER A 107 31.44 12.99 30.38
CA SER A 107 30.06 12.94 29.89
C SER A 107 29.08 13.17 31.03
N GLN A 108 28.07 14.02 30.80
CA GLN A 108 26.96 14.20 31.75
C GLN A 108 25.97 13.03 31.72
N ASN A 109 25.96 12.25 30.64
CA ASN A 109 25.02 11.17 30.46
C ASN A 109 25.70 9.80 30.40
N PRO A 110 25.09 8.76 31.00
CA PRO A 110 25.54 7.39 30.84
C PRO A 110 25.38 6.91 29.39
N SER A 111 26.16 5.89 29.04
CA SER A 111 25.99 5.09 27.82
C SER A 111 25.43 3.73 28.21
N HIS A 112 24.20 3.44 27.78
CA HIS A 112 23.61 2.13 27.94
C HIS A 112 24.12 1.21 26.84
N CYS A 113 24.67 0.06 27.24
CA CYS A 113 25.34 -0.87 26.34
C CYS A 113 24.77 -2.28 26.53
N PHE A 114 24.71 -3.06 25.45
CA PHE A 114 24.67 -4.52 25.59
C PHE A 114 25.49 -5.23 24.52
N VAL A 115 25.91 -6.44 24.85
CA VAL A 115 26.83 -7.24 24.04
C VAL A 115 26.14 -8.49 23.50
N MET A 116 26.46 -8.86 22.27
CA MET A 116 25.96 -10.08 21.63
C MET A 116 27.05 -10.78 20.82
N GLU A 117 26.80 -12.03 20.46
CA GLU A 117 27.61 -12.79 19.50
C GLU A 117 27.79 -11.99 18.19
N LYS A 118 29.03 -11.97 17.67
CA LYS A 118 29.26 -11.51 16.30
C LYS A 118 29.01 -12.66 15.33
N ILE A 119 28.02 -12.51 14.47
CA ILE A 119 27.79 -13.46 13.37
C ILE A 119 28.88 -13.26 12.31
N VAL A 120 29.69 -14.29 12.08
CA VAL A 120 30.75 -14.27 11.06
C VAL A 120 30.18 -14.75 9.73
N GLY A 121 30.21 -13.88 8.73
CA GLY A 121 29.60 -14.14 7.43
C GLY A 121 29.44 -12.86 6.63
N MET A 122 28.56 -12.91 5.62
CA MET A 122 28.16 -11.74 4.85
C MET A 122 26.66 -11.53 4.95
N ASP A 123 26.21 -10.28 4.93
CA ASP A 123 24.79 -9.98 4.85
C ASP A 123 24.23 -10.31 3.45
N LEU A 124 22.91 -10.48 3.35
CA LEU A 124 22.27 -10.88 2.10
C LEU A 124 22.31 -9.78 1.02
N GLN A 125 22.53 -8.52 1.38
CA GLN A 125 22.79 -7.47 0.39
C GLN A 125 24.14 -7.73 -0.30
N LYS A 126 25.22 -7.90 0.47
CA LYS A 126 26.54 -8.24 -0.07
C LYS A 126 26.53 -9.55 -0.84
N TYR A 127 25.75 -10.54 -0.39
CA TYR A 127 25.57 -11.79 -1.12
C TYR A 127 25.02 -11.56 -2.54
N MET A 128 23.99 -10.72 -2.69
CA MET A 128 23.43 -10.38 -3.99
C MET A 128 24.40 -9.55 -4.83
N GLU A 129 25.06 -8.55 -4.24
CA GLU A 129 26.08 -7.73 -4.90
C GLU A 129 27.24 -8.58 -5.45
N ASN A 130 27.79 -9.49 -4.65
CA ASN A 130 28.88 -10.40 -5.04
C ASN A 130 28.49 -11.35 -6.18
N ARG A 131 27.20 -11.62 -6.34
CA ARG A 131 26.66 -12.43 -7.43
C ARG A 131 26.25 -11.63 -8.66
N GLY A 132 26.46 -10.30 -8.66
CA GLY A 132 26.05 -9.40 -9.74
C GLY A 132 24.54 -9.22 -9.82
N MET A 133 23.86 -9.18 -8.67
CA MET A 133 22.40 -9.05 -8.54
C MET A 133 21.58 -10.17 -9.20
N ARG A 134 22.23 -11.31 -9.51
CA ARG A 134 21.53 -12.46 -10.09
C ARG A 134 20.52 -13.04 -9.09
N PRO A 135 19.23 -13.21 -9.46
CA PRO A 135 18.21 -13.80 -8.61
C PRO A 135 18.59 -15.14 -7.98
N ILE A 136 18.11 -15.41 -6.78
CA ILE A 136 18.16 -16.75 -6.20
C ILE A 136 17.10 -17.65 -6.85
N ASP A 137 17.35 -18.95 -6.90
CA ASP A 137 16.36 -19.93 -7.36
C ASP A 137 15.30 -20.22 -6.28
N GLN A 138 14.23 -20.90 -6.70
CA GLN A 138 13.12 -21.24 -5.81
C GLN A 138 13.54 -22.15 -4.64
N HIS A 139 14.44 -23.10 -4.87
CA HIS A 139 14.82 -24.07 -3.84
C HIS A 139 15.54 -23.35 -2.69
N LEU A 140 16.52 -22.51 -3.03
CA LEU A 140 17.20 -21.67 -2.05
C LEU A 140 16.25 -20.68 -1.39
N ALA A 141 15.31 -20.12 -2.15
CA ALA A 141 14.30 -19.23 -1.61
C ALA A 141 13.46 -19.93 -0.53
N LEU A 142 12.92 -21.13 -0.80
CA LEU A 142 12.11 -21.90 0.15
C LEU A 142 12.91 -22.27 1.41
N GLN A 143 14.16 -22.69 1.25
CA GLN A 143 15.04 -23.00 2.38
C GLN A 143 15.21 -21.78 3.29
N TRP A 144 15.64 -20.65 2.72
CA TRP A 144 15.87 -19.42 3.47
C TRP A 144 14.57 -18.84 4.06
N PHE A 145 13.45 -19.00 3.36
CA PHE A 145 12.14 -18.58 3.87
C PHE A 145 11.80 -19.33 5.15
N ARG A 146 11.99 -20.66 5.14
CA ARG A 146 11.73 -21.53 6.29
C ARG A 146 12.65 -21.19 7.46
N GLU A 147 13.94 -20.96 7.23
CA GLU A 147 14.90 -20.56 8.26
C GLU A 147 14.47 -19.24 8.94
N LEU A 148 14.15 -18.21 8.15
CA LEU A 148 13.74 -16.90 8.67
C LEU A 148 12.40 -16.93 9.39
N VAL A 149 11.40 -17.66 8.88
CA VAL A 149 10.11 -17.80 9.56
C VAL A 149 10.25 -18.57 10.88
N THR A 150 11.16 -19.55 10.95
CA THR A 150 11.46 -20.27 12.20
C THR A 150 12.11 -19.36 13.23
N ILE A 151 13.01 -18.47 12.79
CA ILE A 151 13.58 -17.42 13.65
C ILE A 151 12.46 -16.49 14.17
N LEU A 152 11.57 -16.01 13.29
CA LEU A 152 10.46 -15.15 13.68
C LEU A 152 9.50 -15.85 14.65
N ASP A 153 9.25 -17.15 14.49
CA ASP A 153 8.39 -17.91 15.39
C ASP A 153 8.93 -17.92 16.83
N CYS A 154 10.26 -18.08 16.97
CA CYS A 154 10.95 -18.03 18.25
C CYS A 154 10.78 -16.67 18.94
N VAL A 155 10.87 -15.59 18.15
CA VAL A 155 10.81 -14.20 18.62
C VAL A 155 9.37 -13.80 18.95
N HIS A 156 8.43 -14.08 18.05
CA HIS A 156 7.01 -13.72 18.15
C HIS A 156 6.32 -14.39 19.36
N LYS A 157 6.76 -15.59 19.75
CA LYS A 157 6.29 -16.27 20.98
C LYS A 157 6.61 -15.51 22.27
N GLN A 158 7.55 -14.57 22.26
CA GLN A 158 7.83 -13.68 23.39
C GLN A 158 7.02 -12.38 23.35
N ASN A 159 6.01 -12.27 22.46
CA ASN A 159 5.30 -11.02 22.14
C ASN A 159 6.25 -9.90 21.69
N PHE A 160 7.31 -10.29 20.99
CA PHE A 160 8.34 -9.41 20.48
C PHE A 160 8.46 -9.58 18.98
N PHE A 161 8.88 -8.55 18.26
CA PHE A 161 9.04 -8.60 16.80
C PHE A 161 10.14 -7.66 16.32
N HIS A 162 10.67 -7.93 15.13
CA HIS A 162 11.95 -7.43 14.68
C HIS A 162 11.92 -5.97 14.19
N ARG A 163 10.89 -5.59 13.41
CA ARG A 163 10.63 -4.23 12.90
C ARG A 163 11.62 -3.68 11.87
N ASP A 164 12.75 -4.32 11.61
CA ASP A 164 13.69 -3.90 10.55
C ASP A 164 14.23 -5.06 9.71
N ILE A 165 13.36 -5.95 9.24
CA ILE A 165 13.79 -7.07 8.39
C ILE A 165 14.13 -6.56 7.00
N LYS A 166 15.37 -6.75 6.58
CA LYS A 166 15.90 -6.35 5.26
C LYS A 166 17.23 -7.08 4.98
N PRO A 167 17.70 -7.15 3.73
CA PRO A 167 18.92 -7.87 3.38
C PRO A 167 20.17 -7.50 4.22
N PRO A 168 20.45 -6.22 4.56
CA PRO A 168 21.54 -5.86 5.48
C PRO A 168 21.50 -6.50 6.87
N ASN A 169 20.31 -6.88 7.33
CA ASN A 169 20.06 -7.39 8.69
C ASN A 169 19.92 -8.91 8.71
N ILE A 170 20.21 -9.59 7.60
CA ILE A 170 20.18 -11.05 7.49
C ILE A 170 21.57 -11.51 7.07
N MET A 171 22.24 -12.23 7.97
CA MET A 171 23.60 -12.73 7.80
C MET A 171 23.58 -14.16 7.31
N LEU A 172 24.30 -14.43 6.23
CA LEU A 172 24.66 -15.78 5.79
C LEU A 172 25.94 -16.21 6.52
N ARG A 173 25.83 -17.18 7.43
CA ARG A 173 26.97 -17.67 8.23
C ARG A 173 27.99 -18.35 7.34
N ALA A 174 29.26 -17.95 7.49
CA ALA A 174 30.36 -18.56 6.74
C ALA A 174 30.61 -20.03 7.13
N SER A 175 30.28 -20.42 8.37
CA SER A 175 30.57 -21.75 8.91
C SER A 175 29.53 -22.81 8.53
N SER A 176 28.24 -22.47 8.58
CA SER A 176 27.13 -23.42 8.35
C SER A 176 26.37 -23.18 7.05
N GLY A 177 26.45 -22.00 6.45
CA GLY A 177 25.61 -21.62 5.32
C GLY A 177 24.16 -21.30 5.69
N GLU A 178 23.84 -21.27 6.98
CA GLU A 178 22.51 -20.92 7.50
C GLU A 178 22.38 -19.41 7.70
N LEU A 179 21.14 -18.93 7.73
CA LEU A 179 20.80 -17.54 7.99
C LEU A 179 20.73 -17.22 9.48
N ALA A 180 21.14 -16.00 9.82
CA ALA A 180 20.91 -15.39 11.13
C ALA A 180 20.32 -14.00 10.97
N LEU A 181 19.29 -13.70 11.75
CA LEU A 181 18.65 -12.38 11.80
C LEU A 181 19.31 -11.53 12.88
N ILE A 182 19.74 -10.32 12.53
CA ILE A 182 20.46 -9.40 13.42
C ILE A 182 19.74 -8.05 13.49
N ASP A 183 20.06 -7.26 14.53
CA ASP A 183 19.57 -5.88 14.70
C ASP A 183 18.05 -5.72 14.93
N PHE A 184 17.57 -6.26 16.07
CA PHE A 184 16.16 -6.21 16.48
C PHE A 184 15.75 -4.79 16.93
N GLY A 185 15.12 -4.02 16.03
CA GLY A 185 14.99 -2.56 16.15
C GLY A 185 13.86 -2.02 17.04
N THR A 186 13.83 -2.34 18.34
CA THR A 186 12.76 -1.86 19.27
C THR A 186 12.72 -0.36 19.44
N ALA A 187 13.89 0.28 19.62
CA ALA A 187 14.00 1.70 19.91
C ALA A 187 13.45 2.60 18.77
N ARG A 188 13.24 2.05 17.56
CA ARG A 188 12.66 2.79 16.43
C ARG A 188 11.20 3.23 16.64
N GLU A 189 10.47 2.55 17.52
CA GLU A 189 9.09 2.90 17.88
C GLU A 189 8.99 4.33 18.42
N LEU A 190 9.98 4.74 19.22
CA LEU A 190 10.03 6.10 19.73
C LEU A 190 10.33 7.12 18.65
N THR A 191 11.11 6.80 17.63
CA THR A 191 11.49 7.78 16.61
C THR A 191 10.25 8.22 15.82
N GLN A 192 9.29 7.31 15.63
CA GLN A 192 8.05 7.60 14.94
C GLN A 192 7.07 8.36 15.85
N THR A 193 6.88 7.98 17.11
CA THR A 193 5.94 8.72 17.98
C THR A 193 6.50 10.06 18.48
N TYR A 194 7.81 10.13 18.77
CA TYR A 194 8.48 11.27 19.39
C TYR A 194 8.74 12.43 18.40
N TYR A 195 9.17 12.16 17.16
CA TYR A 195 9.36 13.22 16.15
C TYR A 195 8.04 13.78 15.63
N PHE A 196 6.97 12.97 15.57
CA PHE A 196 5.62 13.45 15.27
C PHE A 196 5.07 14.37 16.38
N ALA A 197 5.52 14.19 17.62
CA ALA A 197 5.05 14.98 18.77
C ALA A 197 5.85 16.27 19.05
N GLN A 198 7.07 16.46 18.51
CA GLN A 198 7.99 17.51 19.01
C GLN A 198 8.54 18.58 18.03
N ALA A 199 8.41 18.49 16.69
CA ALA A 199 8.85 19.60 15.80
C ALA A 199 8.12 19.57 14.44
N GLN A 200 7.44 20.64 14.01
CA GLN A 200 8.04 21.71 13.20
C GLN A 200 9.18 21.21 12.29
N GLY A 201 8.84 20.64 11.13
CA GLY A 201 9.66 20.74 9.94
C GLY A 201 11.01 20.02 9.93
N GLN A 202 11.01 18.69 10.10
CA GLN A 202 11.85 17.74 9.36
C GLN A 202 11.60 16.32 9.90
N VAL A 203 10.78 15.53 9.19
CA VAL A 203 10.59 14.11 9.50
C VAL A 203 11.69 13.31 8.79
N THR A 204 12.90 13.28 9.35
CA THR A 204 13.85 12.21 9.01
C THR A 204 13.51 10.97 9.82
N GLY A 205 12.30 10.44 9.62
CA GLY A 205 11.93 9.14 10.13
C GLY A 205 12.82 8.09 9.47
N ILE A 206 13.46 7.22 10.26
CA ILE A 206 14.28 6.12 9.76
C ILE A 206 13.34 5.03 9.24
N ILE A 207 12.79 5.30 8.06
CA ILE A 207 11.99 4.38 7.28
C ILE A 207 12.97 3.59 6.42
N SER A 208 12.98 2.27 6.55
CA SER A 208 13.66 1.40 5.59
C SER A 208 12.80 1.42 4.32
N ALA A 209 13.16 2.28 3.36
CA ALA A 209 12.39 2.55 2.15
C ALA A 209 12.04 1.25 1.41
N GLY A 210 10.76 1.01 1.17
CA GLY A 210 10.24 -0.19 0.50
C GLY A 210 10.12 -1.45 1.37
N TYR A 211 10.67 -1.48 2.59
CA TYR A 211 10.57 -2.62 3.53
C TYR A 211 9.61 -2.35 4.70
N THR A 212 9.39 -1.08 5.04
CA THR A 212 8.56 -0.70 6.19
C THR A 212 7.09 -0.60 5.75
N PRO A 213 6.15 -1.36 6.37
CA PRO A 213 4.73 -1.25 6.04
C PRO A 213 4.09 -0.01 6.67
N LEU A 214 2.94 0.42 6.12
CA LEU A 214 2.29 1.68 6.49
C LEU A 214 1.83 1.73 7.94
N GLU A 215 1.30 0.64 8.49
CA GLU A 215 0.91 0.60 9.91
C GLU A 215 2.12 0.83 10.82
N GLN A 216 3.28 0.32 10.44
CA GLN A 216 4.53 0.58 11.17
C GLN A 216 5.01 2.00 10.94
N MET A 217 4.86 2.58 9.74
CA MET A 217 5.18 4.00 9.50
C MET A 217 4.34 4.94 10.38
N ASN A 218 3.12 4.53 10.73
CA ASN A 218 2.20 5.25 11.59
C ASN A 218 2.38 4.96 13.10
N GLY A 219 3.42 4.21 13.50
CA GLY A 219 3.65 3.83 14.89
C GLY A 219 2.68 2.78 15.45
N GLN A 220 1.97 2.06 14.58
CA GLN A 220 0.99 1.01 14.90
C GLN A 220 1.49 -0.36 14.46
N ALA A 221 2.79 -0.62 14.63
CA ALA A 221 3.41 -1.87 14.18
C ALA A 221 2.80 -3.10 14.89
N VAL A 222 2.59 -4.17 14.12
CA VAL A 222 2.06 -5.45 14.61
C VAL A 222 2.99 -6.60 14.20
N LEU A 223 2.77 -7.82 14.72
CA LEU A 223 3.59 -9.00 14.36
C LEU A 223 3.66 -9.22 12.84
N GLN A 224 2.54 -9.01 12.15
CA GLN A 224 2.44 -9.15 10.70
C GLN A 224 3.20 -8.05 9.93
N SER A 225 3.70 -7.00 10.59
CA SER A 225 4.61 -6.02 9.98
C SER A 225 5.95 -6.66 9.62
N ASP A 226 6.43 -7.62 10.40
CA ASP A 226 7.63 -8.41 10.06
C ASP A 226 7.41 -9.26 8.80
N PHE A 227 6.20 -9.79 8.60
CA PHE A 227 5.88 -10.62 7.44
C PHE A 227 5.96 -9.81 6.14
N PHE A 228 5.47 -8.56 6.17
CA PHE A 228 5.60 -7.65 5.04
C PHE A 228 7.08 -7.37 4.71
N ALA A 229 7.88 -7.05 5.71
CA ALA A 229 9.30 -6.74 5.54
C ALA A 229 10.10 -7.96 5.04
N LEU A 230 9.78 -9.15 5.55
CA LEU A 230 10.34 -10.42 5.08
C LEU A 230 9.97 -10.68 3.61
N ALA A 231 8.71 -10.49 3.22
CA ALA A 231 8.28 -10.71 1.85
C ALA A 231 8.93 -9.72 0.86
N ARG A 232 9.04 -8.44 1.23
CA ARG A 232 9.81 -7.43 0.46
C ARG A 232 11.28 -7.79 0.31
N THR A 233 11.85 -8.42 1.34
CA THR A 233 13.22 -8.98 1.28
C THR A 233 13.32 -10.11 0.26
N PHE A 234 12.36 -11.03 0.23
CA PHE A 234 12.34 -12.08 -0.79
C PHE A 234 12.11 -11.57 -2.20
N VAL A 235 11.27 -10.54 -2.39
CA VAL A 235 11.15 -9.88 -3.70
C VAL A 235 12.51 -9.39 -4.19
N TYR A 236 13.30 -8.74 -3.32
CA TYR A 236 14.66 -8.31 -3.66
C TYR A 236 15.57 -9.49 -4.06
N LEU A 237 15.55 -10.58 -3.29
CA LEU A 237 16.38 -11.76 -3.58
C LEU A 237 15.96 -12.49 -4.87
N LEU A 238 14.67 -12.51 -5.17
CA LEU A 238 14.08 -13.22 -6.32
C LEU A 238 14.12 -12.41 -7.62
N THR A 239 14.32 -11.09 -7.54
CA THR A 239 14.33 -10.22 -8.73
C THR A 239 15.67 -9.52 -8.95
N GLY A 240 16.52 -9.43 -7.92
CA GLY A 240 17.71 -8.59 -7.92
C GLY A 240 17.39 -7.08 -7.91
N LYS A 241 16.13 -6.69 -7.69
CA LYS A 241 15.67 -5.30 -7.73
C LYS A 241 15.29 -4.81 -6.34
N GLN A 242 15.64 -3.56 -6.04
CA GLN A 242 15.24 -2.93 -4.77
C GLN A 242 13.70 -2.88 -4.69
N PRO A 243 13.09 -3.06 -3.50
CA PRO A 243 11.62 -3.00 -3.37
C PRO A 243 11.01 -1.63 -3.69
N THR A 244 11.84 -0.59 -3.86
CA THR A 244 11.48 0.74 -4.33
C THR A 244 11.80 0.98 -5.80
N ASP A 245 12.34 -0.01 -6.52
CA ASP A 245 12.65 0.11 -7.94
C ASP A 245 11.34 0.31 -8.72
N PRO A 246 11.20 1.42 -9.48
CA PRO A 246 9.98 1.74 -10.21
C PRO A 246 9.59 0.68 -11.25
N ALA A 247 10.53 -0.19 -11.67
CA ALA A 247 10.25 -1.30 -12.56
C ALA A 247 9.36 -2.38 -11.92
N ILE A 248 9.40 -2.53 -10.59
CA ILE A 248 8.64 -3.57 -9.86
C ILE A 248 7.70 -3.00 -8.79
N TYR A 249 7.82 -1.73 -8.45
CA TYR A 249 6.99 -1.09 -7.44
C TYR A 249 6.49 0.26 -7.91
N ASN A 250 5.17 0.40 -7.92
CA ASN A 250 4.51 1.68 -8.17
C ASN A 250 4.16 2.32 -6.81
N SER A 251 4.92 3.34 -6.42
CA SER A 251 4.71 4.06 -5.16
C SER A 251 3.38 4.81 -5.07
N TYR A 252 2.67 5.03 -6.19
CA TYR A 252 1.41 5.76 -6.25
C TYR A 252 0.18 4.87 -6.11
N THR A 253 0.19 3.67 -6.71
CA THR A 253 -0.88 2.67 -6.57
C THR A 253 -0.61 1.69 -5.42
N ASN A 254 0.61 1.73 -4.86
CA ASN A 254 1.14 0.74 -3.93
C ASN A 254 1.15 -0.70 -4.49
N GLU A 255 1.08 -0.83 -5.81
CA GLU A 255 1.14 -2.12 -6.51
C GLU A 255 2.58 -2.57 -6.71
N MET A 256 2.80 -3.89 -6.61
CA MET A 256 4.12 -4.49 -6.78
C MET A 256 4.10 -5.53 -7.92
N GLY A 257 4.49 -5.10 -9.12
CA GLY A 257 4.56 -5.92 -10.33
C GLY A 257 5.82 -6.80 -10.40
N TRP A 258 6.27 -7.40 -9.30
CA TRP A 258 7.56 -8.10 -9.22
C TRP A 258 7.57 -9.46 -9.93
N ARG A 259 6.42 -10.13 -10.06
CA ARG A 259 6.32 -11.49 -10.63
C ARG A 259 6.89 -11.61 -12.04
N SER A 260 6.75 -10.57 -12.87
CA SER A 260 7.31 -10.55 -14.23
C SER A 260 8.84 -10.60 -14.27
N TYR A 261 9.49 -10.23 -13.16
CA TYR A 261 10.94 -10.28 -12.97
C TYR A 261 11.41 -11.53 -12.21
N ALA A 262 10.49 -12.40 -11.80
CA ALA A 262 10.78 -13.69 -11.16
C ALA A 262 9.98 -14.85 -11.80
N PRO A 263 10.02 -15.02 -13.14
CA PRO A 263 9.24 -16.05 -13.84
C PRO A 263 9.67 -17.48 -13.50
N HIS A 264 10.84 -17.66 -12.88
CA HIS A 264 11.37 -18.94 -12.41
C HIS A 264 10.72 -19.44 -11.11
N ILE A 265 9.85 -18.64 -10.49
CA ILE A 265 9.18 -18.97 -9.24
C ILE A 265 7.77 -19.51 -9.51
N SER A 266 7.41 -20.57 -8.79
CA SER A 266 6.09 -21.19 -8.86
C SER A 266 5.00 -20.20 -8.43
N PRO A 267 3.81 -20.27 -9.05
CA PRO A 267 2.68 -19.43 -8.66
C PRO A 267 2.34 -19.53 -7.17
N LEU A 268 2.46 -20.73 -6.58
CA LEU A 268 2.13 -20.94 -5.16
C LEU A 268 3.06 -20.17 -4.21
N LEU A 269 4.37 -20.14 -4.48
CA LEU A 269 5.30 -19.33 -3.68
C LEU A 269 5.09 -17.83 -3.91
N ALA A 270 4.84 -17.43 -5.16
CA ALA A 270 4.53 -16.04 -5.47
C ALA A 270 3.24 -15.56 -4.77
N ASP A 271 2.21 -16.40 -4.71
CA ASP A 271 0.94 -16.12 -4.01
C ASP A 271 1.15 -15.92 -2.51
N LEU A 272 2.00 -16.74 -1.88
CA LEU A 272 2.36 -16.58 -0.46
C LEU A 272 3.10 -15.26 -0.21
N ILE A 273 4.08 -14.93 -1.05
CA ILE A 273 4.84 -13.68 -0.95
C ILE A 273 3.92 -12.46 -1.12
N ASP A 274 3.00 -12.48 -2.07
CA ASP A 274 2.02 -11.41 -2.26
C ASP A 274 1.05 -11.28 -1.08
N GLN A 275 0.57 -12.41 -0.53
CA GLN A 275 -0.27 -12.39 0.67
C GLN A 275 0.45 -11.76 1.86
N MET A 276 1.73 -12.09 2.06
CA MET A 276 2.54 -11.49 3.13
C MET A 276 2.81 -10.00 2.94
N MET A 277 2.76 -9.49 1.71
CA MET A 277 2.85 -8.06 1.40
C MET A 277 1.50 -7.34 1.33
N ALA A 278 0.39 -8.00 1.71
CA ALA A 278 -0.93 -7.38 1.68
C ALA A 278 -0.94 -6.06 2.46
N HIS A 279 -1.62 -5.04 1.92
CA HIS A 279 -1.65 -3.70 2.49
C HIS A 279 -2.13 -3.71 3.94
N LEU A 280 -3.27 -4.37 4.22
CA LEU A 280 -3.81 -4.51 5.57
C LEU A 280 -3.15 -5.70 6.29
N PRO A 281 -2.65 -5.53 7.53
CA PRO A 281 -2.05 -6.61 8.31
C PRO A 281 -2.97 -7.83 8.48
N GLY A 282 -4.27 -7.61 8.63
CA GLY A 282 -5.26 -8.68 8.79
C GLY A 282 -5.46 -9.59 7.56
N HIS A 283 -4.93 -9.20 6.40
CA HIS A 283 -4.94 -10.04 5.18
C HIS A 283 -3.65 -10.83 4.98
N ARG A 284 -2.62 -10.54 5.79
CA ARG A 284 -1.38 -11.32 5.83
C ARG A 284 -1.62 -12.60 6.64
N PRO A 285 -0.77 -13.63 6.52
CA PRO A 285 -0.86 -14.81 7.37
C PRO A 285 -0.95 -14.42 8.85
N ALA A 286 -1.84 -15.07 9.60
CA ALA A 286 -2.17 -14.66 10.96
C ALA A 286 -0.96 -14.83 11.90
N ASN A 287 -0.12 -15.82 11.64
CA ASN A 287 1.08 -16.14 12.42
C ASN A 287 2.11 -16.92 11.58
N THR A 288 3.27 -17.16 12.17
CA THR A 288 4.40 -17.92 11.58
C THR A 288 4.05 -19.37 11.24
N GLN A 289 3.16 -20.01 12.00
CA GLN A 289 2.76 -21.40 11.75
C GLN A 289 1.97 -21.54 10.45
N GLU A 290 1.10 -20.57 10.14
CA GLU A 290 0.38 -20.54 8.86
C GLU A 290 1.37 -20.44 7.67
N ILE A 291 2.42 -19.63 7.80
CA ILE A 291 3.45 -19.49 6.75
C ILE A 291 4.21 -20.81 6.59
N LEU A 292 4.65 -21.44 7.69
CA LEU A 292 5.36 -22.74 7.64
C LEU A 292 4.50 -23.83 6.98
N GLN A 293 3.21 -23.91 7.32
CA GLN A 293 2.29 -24.86 6.69
C GLN A 293 2.13 -24.61 5.19
N ARG A 294 2.09 -23.34 4.75
CA ARG A 294 2.02 -22.99 3.33
C ARG A 294 3.30 -23.37 2.59
N LEU A 295 4.48 -23.19 3.20
CA LEU A 295 5.75 -23.65 2.63
C LEU A 295 5.79 -25.17 2.47
N ASP A 296 5.28 -25.92 3.45
CA ASP A 296 5.20 -27.39 3.36
C ASP A 296 4.26 -27.86 2.24
N GLN A 297 3.14 -27.17 2.04
CA GLN A 297 2.22 -27.43 0.92
C GLN A 297 2.88 -27.17 -0.45
N ILE A 298 3.69 -26.12 -0.54
CA ILE A 298 4.45 -25.80 -1.76
C ILE A 298 5.45 -26.93 -2.05
N ASP A 299 6.24 -27.36 -1.06
CA ASP A 299 7.20 -28.46 -1.22
C ASP A 299 6.53 -29.76 -1.67
N GLN A 300 5.38 -30.10 -1.09
CA GLN A 300 4.61 -31.30 -1.48
C GLN A 300 4.10 -31.21 -2.92
N SER A 301 3.66 -30.04 -3.37
CA SER A 301 3.16 -29.84 -4.74
C SER A 301 4.25 -29.92 -5.82
N LEU A 302 5.52 -29.74 -5.43
CA LEU A 302 6.68 -29.84 -6.31
C LEU A 302 7.20 -31.28 -6.45
N GLN A 303 6.75 -32.21 -5.60
CA GLN A 303 7.09 -33.62 -5.71
C GLN A 303 6.22 -34.30 -6.78
N PRO A 304 6.77 -35.23 -7.59
CA PRO A 304 5.98 -35.97 -8.56
C PRO A 304 4.88 -36.78 -7.85
N PRO A 305 3.67 -36.89 -8.43
CA PRO A 305 2.59 -37.64 -7.81
C PRO A 305 3.02 -39.10 -7.61
N PRO A 306 2.61 -39.74 -6.49
CA PRO A 306 2.84 -41.16 -6.30
C PRO A 306 2.22 -41.95 -7.47
N PRO A 307 2.83 -43.06 -7.90
CA PRO A 307 2.33 -43.85 -9.01
C PRO A 307 0.88 -44.29 -8.74
N PRO A 308 -0.01 -44.27 -9.75
CA PRO A 308 -1.40 -44.63 -9.56
C PRO A 308 -1.52 -46.09 -9.07
N PRO A 309 -2.46 -46.39 -8.18
CA PRO A 309 -2.74 -47.77 -7.79
C PRO A 309 -3.17 -48.59 -9.03
N PRO A 310 -2.89 -49.91 -9.06
CA PRO A 310 -3.25 -50.76 -10.19
C PRO A 310 -4.74 -50.66 -10.52
N LEU A 311 -5.06 -50.43 -11.80
CA LEU A 311 -6.44 -50.35 -12.29
C LEU A 311 -7.19 -51.65 -11.97
N ALA A 312 -8.29 -51.54 -11.23
CA ALA A 312 -9.21 -52.65 -11.01
C ALA A 312 -9.94 -53.00 -12.33
N PRO A 313 -10.24 -54.28 -12.60
CA PRO A 313 -10.83 -54.71 -13.86
C PRO A 313 -12.27 -54.17 -14.05
N PRO A 314 -12.68 -53.88 -15.30
CA PRO A 314 -13.96 -53.26 -15.59
C PRO A 314 -15.14 -54.20 -15.29
N LYS A 315 -16.15 -53.71 -14.58
CA LYS A 315 -17.43 -54.40 -14.40
C LYS A 315 -18.38 -54.03 -15.56
N TRP A 316 -18.80 -55.02 -16.33
CA TRP A 316 -19.78 -54.84 -17.42
C TRP A 316 -21.21 -54.64 -16.86
N PRO A 317 -22.00 -53.72 -17.44
CA PRO A 317 -23.39 -53.56 -17.05
C PRO A 317 -24.26 -54.67 -17.66
N ARG A 318 -25.04 -55.36 -16.83
CA ARG A 318 -26.07 -56.31 -17.27
C ARG A 318 -27.23 -55.55 -17.91
N ARG A 319 -27.61 -55.98 -19.13
CA ARG A 319 -28.81 -55.54 -19.86
C ARG A 319 -30.07 -55.69 -18.99
N ARG A 320 -30.88 -54.64 -18.91
CA ARG A 320 -32.32 -54.75 -18.60
C ARG A 320 -33.13 -54.21 -19.78
N VAL A 321 -33.95 -55.10 -20.32
CA VAL A 321 -35.01 -54.84 -21.28
C VAL A 321 -36.23 -54.33 -20.49
N VAL A 322 -36.86 -53.25 -20.93
CA VAL A 322 -38.27 -52.95 -20.63
C VAL A 322 -38.95 -52.37 -21.88
N GLN A 323 -40.19 -52.81 -22.08
CA GLN A 323 -41.04 -52.76 -23.27
C GLN A 323 -41.60 -51.36 -23.60
N MET A 324 -41.87 -51.16 -24.90
CA MET A 324 -42.85 -50.20 -25.42
C MET A 324 -44.27 -50.61 -25.06
N LEU A 325 -45.08 -49.66 -24.59
CA LEU A 325 -46.51 -49.57 -24.89
C LEU A 325 -46.88 -48.07 -25.00
N GLY A 326 -47.71 -47.76 -26.00
CA GLY A 326 -48.11 -46.41 -26.41
C GLY A 326 -49.48 -45.94 -25.86
N PHE A 327 -50.05 -44.98 -26.61
CA PHE A 327 -51.20 -44.09 -26.34
C PHE A 327 -50.82 -42.84 -25.51
N GLY A 328 -51.02 -41.59 -25.92
CA GLY A 328 -51.77 -41.00 -27.03
C GLY A 328 -52.75 -39.96 -26.48
N SER A 329 -52.40 -38.66 -26.50
CA SER A 329 -53.36 -37.54 -26.43
C SER A 329 -52.67 -36.17 -26.54
N ILE A 330 -52.91 -35.52 -27.68
CA ILE A 330 -53.25 -34.11 -27.92
C ILE A 330 -52.87 -33.11 -26.81
N GLY A 331 -51.96 -32.19 -27.14
CA GLY A 331 -51.71 -30.95 -26.41
C GLY A 331 -51.00 -29.94 -27.30
N LEU A 332 -51.66 -28.80 -27.55
CA LEU A 332 -51.26 -27.76 -28.50
C LEU A 332 -49.79 -27.34 -28.38
N ALA A 333 -49.09 -27.33 -29.52
CA ALA A 333 -47.87 -26.58 -29.70
C ALA A 333 -48.19 -25.08 -29.73
N ILE A 334 -47.80 -24.35 -28.69
CA ILE A 334 -47.58 -22.90 -28.77
C ILE A 334 -46.15 -22.73 -29.29
N PRO A 335 -45.92 -22.04 -30.42
CA PRO A 335 -44.56 -21.83 -30.92
C PRO A 335 -43.82 -20.90 -29.97
N ILE A 336 -42.64 -21.34 -29.49
CA ILE A 336 -41.63 -20.55 -28.76
C ILE A 336 -40.93 -19.53 -29.70
N GLY A 337 -41.64 -19.07 -30.74
CA GLY A 337 -41.11 -18.29 -31.86
C GLY A 337 -41.63 -16.86 -31.95
N LEU A 338 -42.13 -16.27 -30.85
CA LEU A 338 -42.73 -14.91 -30.89
C LEU A 338 -42.21 -13.93 -29.81
N TYR A 339 -41.11 -14.23 -29.10
CA TYR A 339 -40.52 -13.27 -28.15
C TYR A 339 -39.26 -12.56 -28.69
N THR A 340 -38.69 -13.01 -29.81
CA THR A 340 -37.43 -12.46 -30.36
C THR A 340 -37.62 -11.51 -31.56
N PHE A 341 -38.86 -11.21 -31.97
CA PHE A 341 -39.12 -10.39 -33.17
C PHE A 341 -39.72 -9.00 -32.91
N PHE A 342 -40.17 -8.67 -31.70
CA PHE A 342 -40.82 -7.38 -31.40
C PHE A 342 -39.94 -6.33 -30.70
N THR A 343 -38.69 -6.62 -30.36
CA THR A 343 -37.78 -5.64 -29.73
C THR A 343 -36.89 -4.87 -30.71
N LYS A 344 -36.87 -5.25 -32.00
CA LYS A 344 -35.87 -4.74 -32.96
C LYS A 344 -36.01 -3.26 -33.39
N ASN A 345 -37.07 -2.55 -33.02
CA ASN A 345 -37.30 -1.14 -33.41
C ASN A 345 -37.65 -0.18 -32.26
N LYS A 346 -37.52 -0.59 -30.99
CA LYS A 346 -37.78 0.33 -29.87
C LYS A 346 -36.57 1.25 -29.64
N THR A 347 -36.79 2.57 -29.76
CA THR A 347 -35.80 3.59 -29.40
C THR A 347 -35.65 3.77 -27.89
N THR A 348 -36.64 3.30 -27.12
CA THR A 348 -36.60 3.28 -25.65
C THR A 348 -36.88 1.86 -25.15
N LEU A 349 -35.97 1.34 -24.32
CA LEU A 349 -36.10 0.08 -23.60
C LEU A 349 -36.33 0.37 -22.12
N THR A 350 -37.24 -0.36 -21.48
CA THR A 350 -37.53 -0.18 -20.05
C THR A 350 -36.96 -1.35 -19.24
N VAL A 351 -36.29 -1.06 -18.13
CA VAL A 351 -35.70 -2.07 -17.23
C VAL A 351 -36.38 -2.02 -15.88
N SER A 352 -36.95 -3.14 -15.45
CA SER A 352 -37.57 -3.24 -14.13
C SER A 352 -37.22 -4.57 -13.46
N SER A 353 -36.65 -4.49 -12.26
CA SER A 353 -36.25 -5.66 -11.45
C SER A 353 -37.41 -6.62 -11.13
N ASN A 354 -38.64 -6.11 -11.06
CA ASN A 354 -39.86 -6.89 -10.84
C ASN A 354 -40.40 -7.60 -12.11
N GLY A 355 -39.77 -7.38 -13.27
CA GLY A 355 -40.15 -8.00 -14.55
C GLY A 355 -41.30 -7.34 -15.30
N LEU A 356 -41.74 -6.15 -14.90
CA LEU A 356 -42.77 -5.37 -15.62
C LEU A 356 -42.21 -4.53 -16.79
N GLY A 357 -40.87 -4.44 -16.93
CA GLY A 357 -40.20 -3.75 -18.03
C GLY A 357 -39.91 -4.67 -19.24
N ASP A 358 -39.33 -4.11 -20.30
CA ASP A 358 -38.84 -4.86 -21.47
C ASP A 358 -37.75 -5.88 -21.07
N PHE A 359 -36.93 -5.53 -20.07
CA PHE A 359 -35.87 -6.38 -19.51
C PHE A 359 -35.87 -6.36 -17.99
N LYS A 360 -35.35 -7.43 -17.38
CA LYS A 360 -35.17 -7.53 -15.91
C LYS A 360 -33.87 -6.91 -15.42
N THR A 361 -32.84 -6.91 -16.25
CA THR A 361 -31.50 -6.40 -15.92
C THR A 361 -31.06 -5.35 -16.93
N ILE A 362 -30.20 -4.42 -16.50
CA ILE A 362 -29.70 -3.35 -17.36
C ILE A 362 -28.69 -3.93 -18.34
N SER A 363 -27.85 -4.89 -17.93
CA SER A 363 -26.90 -5.56 -18.83
C SER A 363 -27.59 -6.25 -20.01
N GLU A 364 -28.77 -6.85 -19.81
CA GLU A 364 -29.54 -7.47 -20.89
C GLU A 364 -30.11 -6.41 -21.86
N ALA A 365 -30.59 -5.28 -21.33
CA ALA A 365 -31.02 -4.16 -22.16
C ALA A 365 -29.87 -3.57 -22.98
N ILE A 366 -28.68 -3.39 -22.41
CA ILE A 366 -27.48 -2.92 -23.13
C ILE A 366 -27.11 -3.88 -24.26
N LYS A 367 -27.14 -5.19 -24.00
CA LYS A 367 -26.82 -6.22 -25.00
C LYS A 367 -27.76 -6.17 -26.21
N ASN A 368 -29.05 -5.93 -25.97
CA ASN A 368 -30.09 -5.90 -27.01
C ASN A 368 -30.31 -4.51 -27.62
N ALA A 369 -29.77 -3.45 -27.01
CA ALA A 369 -29.86 -2.08 -27.50
C ALA A 369 -29.06 -1.86 -28.80
N GLN A 370 -29.61 -1.04 -29.68
CA GLN A 370 -28.90 -0.45 -30.81
C GLN A 370 -28.19 0.84 -30.38
N PRO A 371 -27.13 1.29 -31.07
CA PRO A 371 -26.58 2.63 -30.88
C PRO A 371 -27.67 3.71 -30.94
N GLY A 372 -27.64 4.67 -30.02
CA GLY A 372 -28.63 5.73 -29.85
C GLY A 372 -29.83 5.37 -28.96
N THR A 373 -29.94 4.12 -28.51
CA THR A 373 -31.07 3.67 -27.65
C THR A 373 -31.05 4.35 -26.29
N ARG A 374 -32.24 4.71 -25.80
CA ARG A 374 -32.49 5.11 -24.41
C ARG A 374 -32.93 3.91 -23.58
N ILE A 375 -32.26 3.66 -22.47
CA ILE A 375 -32.61 2.64 -21.49
C ILE A 375 -33.14 3.37 -20.26
N LEU A 376 -34.42 3.17 -19.96
CA LEU A 376 -35.12 3.75 -18.82
C LEU A 376 -35.13 2.73 -17.67
N VAL A 377 -34.55 3.07 -16.52
CA VAL A 377 -34.34 2.15 -15.40
C VAL A 377 -35.29 2.51 -14.26
N ASN A 378 -36.24 1.62 -13.96
CA ASN A 378 -37.18 1.82 -12.86
C ASN A 378 -36.51 1.64 -11.48
N PRO A 379 -37.15 2.11 -10.40
CA PRO A 379 -36.71 1.85 -9.04
C PRO A 379 -36.46 0.36 -8.77
N GLY A 380 -35.32 0.05 -8.18
CA GLY A 380 -34.88 -1.31 -7.92
C GLY A 380 -33.42 -1.37 -7.45
N PHE A 381 -33.05 -2.55 -6.97
CA PHE A 381 -31.68 -2.90 -6.65
C PHE A 381 -31.15 -3.85 -7.73
N TYR A 382 -30.10 -3.44 -8.42
CA TYR A 382 -29.53 -4.09 -9.58
C TYR A 382 -28.09 -4.50 -9.26
N GLN A 383 -27.88 -5.79 -9.04
CA GLN A 383 -26.56 -6.32 -8.71
C GLN A 383 -25.83 -6.82 -9.96
N GLU A 384 -25.22 -5.90 -10.70
CA GLU A 384 -24.66 -6.15 -12.03
C GLU A 384 -23.53 -5.18 -12.40
N SER A 385 -22.83 -5.49 -13.49
CA SER A 385 -21.76 -4.67 -14.06
C SER A 385 -22.10 -4.27 -15.48
N LEU A 386 -22.09 -2.96 -15.73
CA LEU A 386 -22.55 -2.36 -16.96
C LEU A 386 -21.37 -2.03 -17.86
N ILE A 387 -21.17 -2.86 -18.88
CA ILE A 387 -20.20 -2.59 -19.94
C ILE A 387 -20.89 -1.78 -21.03
N ILE A 388 -20.51 -0.51 -21.18
CA ILE A 388 -21.09 0.41 -22.17
C ILE A 388 -20.19 0.42 -23.40
N ASP A 389 -20.42 -0.53 -24.31
CA ASP A 389 -19.62 -0.80 -25.51
C ASP A 389 -20.14 -0.10 -26.78
N LYS A 390 -21.30 0.56 -26.69
CA LYS A 390 -21.92 1.30 -27.80
C LYS A 390 -22.58 2.59 -27.29
N PRO A 391 -22.82 3.58 -28.17
CA PRO A 391 -23.45 4.83 -27.75
C PRO A 391 -24.89 4.61 -27.30
N ILE A 392 -25.18 4.80 -26.01
CA ILE A 392 -26.52 4.65 -25.44
C ILE A 392 -26.71 5.67 -24.30
N LYS A 393 -27.97 5.83 -23.88
CA LYS A 393 -28.33 6.62 -22.70
C LYS A 393 -28.98 5.71 -21.66
N ILE A 394 -28.48 5.69 -20.43
CA ILE A 394 -29.06 4.96 -19.31
C ILE A 394 -29.61 5.99 -18.33
N ILE A 395 -30.93 6.01 -18.13
CA ILE A 395 -31.63 7.08 -17.42
C ILE A 395 -32.52 6.46 -16.34
N GLY A 396 -32.33 6.89 -15.09
CA GLY A 396 -33.20 6.53 -13.98
C GLY A 396 -34.60 7.12 -14.10
N ASP A 397 -35.62 6.31 -13.82
CA ASP A 397 -37.04 6.65 -13.89
C ASP A 397 -37.65 6.76 -12.49
N GLY A 398 -37.16 7.72 -11.71
CA GLY A 398 -37.60 7.94 -10.35
C GLY A 398 -36.54 8.58 -9.47
N PRO A 399 -36.76 8.61 -8.15
CA PRO A 399 -35.77 9.13 -7.20
C PRO A 399 -34.45 8.37 -7.28
N VAL A 400 -33.33 9.10 -7.38
CA VAL A 400 -31.97 8.51 -7.53
C VAL A 400 -31.66 7.48 -6.44
N SER A 401 -32.08 7.74 -5.20
CA SER A 401 -31.87 6.87 -4.04
C SER A 401 -32.55 5.50 -4.15
N ASN A 402 -33.53 5.37 -5.05
CA ASN A 402 -34.32 4.16 -5.22
C ASN A 402 -33.87 3.32 -6.42
N ILE A 403 -32.86 3.77 -7.17
CA ILE A 403 -32.32 3.06 -8.33
C ILE A 403 -30.84 2.80 -8.05
N VAL A 404 -30.55 1.65 -7.46
CA VAL A 404 -29.22 1.30 -6.98
C VAL A 404 -28.61 0.24 -7.88
N ILE A 405 -27.43 0.54 -8.41
CA ILE A 405 -26.58 -0.41 -9.13
C ILE A 405 -25.38 -0.68 -8.25
N GLU A 406 -25.15 -1.95 -7.95
CA GLU A 406 -24.05 -2.40 -7.10
C GLU A 406 -23.30 -3.54 -7.77
N SER A 407 -21.98 -3.48 -7.76
CA SER A 407 -21.13 -4.60 -8.18
C SER A 407 -20.09 -4.91 -7.11
N ALA A 408 -20.03 -6.19 -6.74
CA ALA A 408 -19.09 -6.71 -5.75
C ALA A 408 -17.94 -7.52 -6.38
N ASN A 409 -17.87 -7.65 -7.70
CA ASN A 409 -16.82 -8.44 -8.37
C ASN A 409 -16.23 -7.75 -9.61
N SER A 410 -16.61 -6.50 -9.88
CA SER A 410 -16.13 -5.67 -10.98
C SER A 410 -16.55 -4.21 -10.77
N ASN A 411 -16.13 -3.28 -11.65
CA ASN A 411 -16.66 -1.92 -11.64
C ASN A 411 -18.17 -1.92 -11.96
N CYS A 412 -18.95 -1.01 -11.37
CA CYS A 412 -20.39 -0.91 -11.69
C CYS A 412 -20.60 -0.48 -13.15
N ILE A 413 -19.77 0.45 -13.62
CA ILE A 413 -19.78 0.92 -15.00
C ILE A 413 -18.36 0.83 -15.57
N VAL A 414 -18.25 0.28 -16.78
CA VAL A 414 -17.02 0.30 -17.59
C VAL A 414 -17.33 0.91 -18.95
N MET A 415 -16.75 2.07 -19.24
CA MET A 415 -16.91 2.75 -20.52
C MET A 415 -16.01 2.13 -21.60
N GLN A 416 -16.59 1.69 -22.71
CA GLN A 416 -15.87 1.06 -23.83
C GLN A 416 -16.25 1.63 -25.20
N THR A 417 -16.96 2.75 -25.24
CA THR A 417 -17.31 3.44 -26.50
C THR A 417 -16.86 4.90 -26.48
N ASN A 418 -17.09 5.65 -27.56
CA ASN A 418 -16.65 7.04 -27.68
C ASN A 418 -17.54 8.03 -26.92
N GLN A 419 -18.81 7.69 -26.71
CA GLN A 419 -19.79 8.59 -26.13
C GLN A 419 -20.99 7.83 -25.55
N ALA A 420 -21.42 8.18 -24.34
CA ALA A 420 -22.59 7.61 -23.67
C ALA A 420 -23.08 8.56 -22.57
N GLU A 421 -24.29 8.34 -22.08
CA GLU A 421 -24.90 9.11 -21.00
C GLU A 421 -25.46 8.19 -19.92
N VAL A 422 -25.18 8.50 -18.66
CA VAL A 422 -25.72 7.83 -17.49
C VAL A 422 -26.26 8.91 -16.56
N ARG A 423 -27.56 8.83 -16.24
CA ARG A 423 -28.24 9.87 -15.49
C ARG A 423 -29.18 9.33 -14.42
N GLY A 424 -29.18 9.93 -13.24
CA GLY A 424 -30.20 9.69 -12.22
C GLY A 424 -30.09 8.31 -11.54
N LEU A 425 -28.88 7.79 -11.35
CA LEU A 425 -28.64 6.46 -10.76
C LEU A 425 -27.77 6.56 -9.50
N THR A 426 -27.99 5.67 -8.54
CA THR A 426 -27.07 5.42 -7.42
C THR A 426 -26.10 4.30 -7.81
N LEU A 427 -24.79 4.57 -7.79
CA LEU A 427 -23.73 3.65 -8.21
C LEU A 427 -22.83 3.30 -7.02
N ARG A 428 -22.78 2.01 -6.65
CA ARG A 428 -22.06 1.54 -5.46
C ARG A 428 -20.98 0.52 -5.82
N GLY A 429 -19.73 0.97 -5.87
CA GLY A 429 -18.58 0.08 -5.95
C GLY A 429 -18.39 -0.65 -4.62
N VAL A 430 -18.38 -1.99 -4.65
CA VAL A 430 -18.16 -2.83 -3.48
C VAL A 430 -16.88 -3.65 -3.63
N ALA A 431 -16.08 -3.71 -2.58
CA ALA A 431 -14.85 -4.48 -2.50
C ALA A 431 -15.14 -5.96 -2.73
N GLY A 432 -14.43 -6.55 -3.71
CA GLY A 432 -14.62 -7.95 -4.03
C GLY A 432 -13.93 -8.90 -3.06
N LYS A 433 -14.30 -10.19 -3.14
CA LYS A 433 -13.58 -11.25 -2.42
C LYS A 433 -12.14 -11.34 -2.95
N LYS A 434 -11.17 -11.63 -2.06
CA LYS A 434 -9.75 -11.89 -2.39
C LYS A 434 -8.96 -10.69 -2.97
N ASN A 435 -9.10 -9.49 -2.40
CA ASN A 435 -8.33 -8.28 -2.79
C ASN A 435 -8.55 -7.80 -4.23
N ASN A 436 -9.68 -8.15 -4.87
CA ASN A 436 -10.04 -7.53 -6.13
C ASN A 436 -10.69 -6.17 -5.84
N ASN A 437 -9.99 -5.10 -6.19
CA ASN A 437 -10.44 -3.74 -5.97
C ASN A 437 -11.01 -3.16 -7.27
N PHE A 438 -12.15 -2.49 -7.15
CA PHE A 438 -12.90 -1.90 -8.25
C PHE A 438 -13.21 -0.43 -7.98
N PHE A 439 -13.33 0.35 -9.05
CA PHE A 439 -13.94 1.67 -9.04
C PHE A 439 -15.47 1.52 -9.14
N ALA A 440 -16.26 2.49 -8.69
CA ALA A 440 -17.68 2.47 -9.02
C ALA A 440 -17.88 2.71 -10.52
N VAL A 441 -17.18 3.69 -11.09
CA VAL A 441 -17.19 4.00 -12.52
C VAL A 441 -15.77 4.05 -13.07
N ASP A 442 -15.51 3.30 -14.13
CA ASP A 442 -14.22 3.31 -14.84
C ASP A 442 -14.36 3.84 -16.27
N ILE A 443 -13.60 4.89 -16.58
CA ILE A 443 -13.66 5.65 -17.82
C ILE A 443 -12.27 5.67 -18.47
N PRO A 444 -11.87 4.59 -19.17
CA PRO A 444 -10.57 4.53 -19.83
C PRO A 444 -10.54 5.31 -21.15
N GLN A 445 -11.69 5.63 -21.74
CA GLN A 445 -11.80 6.32 -23.03
C GLN A 445 -13.15 7.00 -23.23
N GLY A 446 -13.19 7.92 -24.21
CA GLY A 446 -14.42 8.54 -24.68
C GLY A 446 -14.99 9.60 -23.72
N GLN A 447 -16.15 10.12 -24.09
CA GLN A 447 -16.90 11.09 -23.30
C GLN A 447 -18.13 10.42 -22.69
N LEU A 448 -17.99 9.97 -21.44
CA LEU A 448 -19.13 9.57 -20.63
C LEU A 448 -19.72 10.80 -19.94
N THR A 449 -21.00 11.06 -20.15
CA THR A 449 -21.73 12.06 -19.35
C THR A 449 -22.32 11.35 -18.13
N LEU A 450 -21.85 11.70 -16.93
CA LEU A 450 -22.46 11.32 -15.66
C LEU A 450 -23.24 12.51 -15.14
N ALA A 451 -24.57 12.38 -14.99
CA ALA A 451 -25.43 13.47 -14.57
C ALA A 451 -26.38 13.05 -13.44
N GLU A 452 -26.54 13.88 -12.40
CA GLU A 452 -27.55 13.63 -11.35
C GLU A 452 -27.40 12.25 -10.66
N CYS A 453 -26.17 11.76 -10.55
CA CYS A 453 -25.87 10.45 -9.94
C CYS A 453 -25.38 10.60 -8.50
N ASP A 454 -25.60 9.55 -7.71
CA ASP A 454 -25.04 9.39 -6.36
C ASP A 454 -24.02 8.25 -6.42
N ILE A 455 -22.74 8.53 -6.16
CA ILE A 455 -21.63 7.62 -6.46
C ILE A 455 -20.76 7.40 -5.23
N THR A 456 -20.68 6.14 -4.79
CA THR A 456 -19.86 5.69 -3.65
C THR A 456 -18.98 4.50 -4.03
N SER A 457 -17.86 4.32 -3.32
CA SER A 457 -16.98 3.15 -3.52
C SER A 457 -16.23 2.80 -2.23
N ASP A 458 -16.49 1.63 -1.66
CA ASP A 458 -15.76 1.15 -0.46
C ASP A 458 -14.39 0.50 -0.80
N SER A 459 -14.01 0.51 -2.09
CA SER A 459 -12.86 -0.22 -2.63
C SER A 459 -11.76 0.72 -3.18
N LEU A 460 -11.99 1.35 -4.34
CA LEU A 460 -11.10 2.37 -4.93
C LEU A 460 -11.81 3.72 -5.00
N SER A 461 -11.33 4.63 -5.84
CA SER A 461 -12.00 5.89 -6.14
C SER A 461 -13.42 5.69 -6.68
N CYS A 462 -14.33 6.63 -6.44
CA CYS A 462 -15.69 6.55 -6.96
C CYS A 462 -15.69 6.60 -8.50
N VAL A 463 -14.93 7.53 -9.08
CA VAL A 463 -14.79 7.67 -10.54
C VAL A 463 -13.32 7.64 -10.94
N SER A 464 -12.97 6.70 -11.83
CA SER A 464 -11.67 6.58 -12.49
C SER A 464 -11.74 7.16 -13.91
N VAL A 465 -10.80 8.05 -14.23
CA VAL A 465 -10.59 8.62 -15.57
C VAL A 465 -9.15 8.35 -15.98
N ILE A 466 -8.89 7.15 -16.50
CA ILE A 466 -7.53 6.64 -16.73
C ILE A 466 -7.35 6.27 -18.21
N GLY A 467 -6.96 7.25 -19.03
CA GLY A 467 -6.62 7.02 -20.42
C GLY A 467 -6.57 8.29 -21.26
N ALA A 468 -5.69 8.31 -22.25
CA ALA A 468 -5.35 9.51 -23.02
C ALA A 468 -6.51 10.05 -23.88
N THR A 469 -7.54 9.24 -24.13
CA THR A 469 -8.75 9.62 -24.88
C THR A 469 -9.98 9.79 -23.98
N ALA A 470 -9.84 9.63 -22.67
CA ALA A 470 -10.91 9.84 -21.71
C ALA A 470 -11.15 11.34 -21.51
N ASN A 471 -12.40 11.77 -21.66
CA ASN A 471 -12.82 13.16 -21.46
C ASN A 471 -14.29 13.23 -21.00
N PRO A 472 -14.62 12.74 -19.79
CA PRO A 472 -15.98 12.72 -19.30
C PRO A 472 -16.49 14.11 -18.92
N ILE A 473 -17.82 14.22 -18.86
CA ILE A 473 -18.54 15.35 -18.30
C ILE A 473 -19.27 14.81 -17.06
N ILE A 474 -18.91 15.30 -15.89
CA ILE A 474 -19.49 14.89 -14.61
C ILE A 474 -20.22 16.10 -14.04
N GLN A 475 -21.54 16.03 -13.94
CA GLN A 475 -22.34 17.18 -13.57
C GLN A 475 -23.45 16.85 -12.58
N GLN A 476 -23.68 17.73 -11.61
CA GLN A 476 -24.80 17.58 -10.67
C GLN A 476 -24.78 16.24 -9.90
N CYS A 477 -23.58 15.68 -9.70
CA CYS A 477 -23.40 14.41 -8.99
C CYS A 477 -23.03 14.63 -7.53
N LYS A 478 -23.40 13.67 -6.69
CA LYS A 478 -22.83 13.48 -5.35
C LYS A 478 -21.77 12.40 -5.40
N ILE A 479 -20.56 12.70 -4.97
CA ILE A 479 -19.41 11.78 -5.05
C ILE A 479 -18.78 11.71 -3.68
N HIS A 480 -19.04 10.61 -2.98
CA HIS A 480 -18.67 10.52 -1.59
C HIS A 480 -18.34 9.13 -1.09
N ASP A 481 -17.77 9.09 0.11
CA ASP A 481 -17.40 7.87 0.82
C ASP A 481 -16.54 6.91 -0.03
N GLY A 482 -15.74 7.46 -0.95
CA GLY A 482 -14.73 6.73 -1.70
C GLY A 482 -13.59 6.31 -0.79
N ALA A 483 -13.14 5.05 -0.85
CA ALA A 483 -11.99 4.58 -0.09
C ALA A 483 -10.68 5.31 -0.47
N GLN A 484 -10.60 5.80 -1.71
CA GLN A 484 -9.51 6.64 -2.23
C GLN A 484 -9.99 8.07 -2.52
N ALA A 485 -9.70 8.59 -3.73
CA ALA A 485 -10.18 9.89 -4.15
C ALA A 485 -11.64 9.80 -4.61
N GLY A 486 -12.38 10.91 -4.57
CA GLY A 486 -13.72 10.95 -5.18
C GLY A 486 -13.62 10.74 -6.70
N ILE A 487 -12.78 11.53 -7.36
CA ILE A 487 -12.48 11.40 -8.80
C ILE A 487 -10.97 11.38 -9.02
N PHE A 488 -10.50 10.46 -9.86
CA PHE A 488 -9.08 10.28 -10.13
C PHE A 488 -8.77 10.37 -11.63
N PHE A 489 -7.96 11.36 -12.02
CA PHE A 489 -7.51 11.59 -13.40
C PHE A 489 -6.05 11.15 -13.58
N GLN A 490 -5.82 10.27 -14.56
CA GLN A 490 -4.49 9.75 -14.88
C GLN A 490 -4.30 9.51 -16.40
N LYS A 491 -3.04 9.34 -16.84
CA LYS A 491 -2.61 8.94 -18.19
C LYS A 491 -3.06 9.90 -19.29
N ASN A 492 -2.75 11.20 -19.14
CA ASN A 492 -3.11 12.26 -20.11
C ASN A 492 -4.64 12.41 -20.30
N SER A 493 -5.43 12.01 -19.31
CA SER A 493 -6.88 12.14 -19.39
C SER A 493 -7.30 13.60 -19.29
N ARG A 494 -8.52 13.88 -19.75
CA ARG A 494 -9.16 15.18 -19.60
C ARG A 494 -10.50 15.01 -18.91
N GLY A 495 -11.13 16.09 -18.48
CA GLY A 495 -12.54 16.04 -18.10
C GLY A 495 -13.06 17.35 -17.54
N THR A 496 -14.38 17.42 -17.42
CA THR A 496 -15.09 18.55 -16.79
C THR A 496 -15.93 18.03 -15.63
N VAL A 497 -15.83 18.69 -14.48
CA VAL A 497 -16.62 18.43 -13.28
C VAL A 497 -17.35 19.71 -12.91
N GLN A 498 -18.68 19.73 -13.00
CA GLN A 498 -19.47 20.93 -12.68
C GLN A 498 -20.62 20.68 -11.72
N ASP A 499 -20.92 21.66 -10.87
CA ASP A 499 -22.12 21.64 -10.02
C ASP A 499 -22.22 20.37 -9.15
N CYS A 500 -21.08 19.77 -8.77
CA CYS A 500 -21.00 18.53 -8.01
C CYS A 500 -20.76 18.78 -6.51
N ASP A 501 -21.23 17.86 -5.68
CA ASP A 501 -20.99 17.83 -4.23
C ASP A 501 -20.08 16.65 -3.88
N ILE A 502 -18.87 16.93 -3.38
CA ILE A 502 -17.79 15.96 -3.23
C ILE A 502 -17.33 15.92 -1.76
N PHE A 503 -17.55 14.81 -1.06
CA PHE A 503 -17.33 14.78 0.40
C PHE A 503 -16.99 13.39 0.95
N GLY A 504 -16.45 13.32 2.17
CA GLY A 504 -16.29 12.04 2.90
C GLY A 504 -15.27 11.04 2.33
N ASN A 505 -14.54 11.40 1.28
CA ASN A 505 -13.57 10.52 0.63
C ASN A 505 -12.32 10.29 1.52
N GLY A 506 -11.75 9.09 1.41
CA GLY A 506 -10.63 8.60 2.22
C GLY A 506 -9.31 9.29 1.89
N LEU A 507 -9.13 9.74 0.65
CA LEU A 507 -8.04 10.59 0.19
C LEU A 507 -8.59 11.97 -0.23
N SER A 508 -8.14 12.50 -1.38
CA SER A 508 -8.59 13.80 -1.85
C SER A 508 -9.99 13.76 -2.49
N GLY A 509 -10.67 14.91 -2.56
CA GLY A 509 -11.91 14.99 -3.33
C GLY A 509 -11.68 14.68 -4.81
N ILE A 510 -10.72 15.39 -5.41
CA ILE A 510 -10.24 15.12 -6.77
C ILE A 510 -8.70 15.03 -6.76
N ALA A 511 -8.14 14.07 -7.48
CA ALA A 511 -6.71 13.94 -7.72
C ALA A 511 -6.39 13.89 -9.23
N ILE A 512 -5.40 14.67 -9.66
CA ILE A 512 -5.04 14.83 -11.08
C ILE A 512 -3.53 14.65 -11.25
N LYS A 513 -3.13 13.67 -12.07
CA LYS A 513 -1.72 13.38 -12.35
C LYS A 513 -1.41 12.86 -13.75
N ASP A 514 -0.14 12.60 -14.05
CA ASP A 514 0.34 12.05 -15.31
C ASP A 514 -0.10 12.90 -16.51
N ASN A 515 0.19 14.20 -16.49
CA ASN A 515 -0.17 15.14 -17.56
C ASN A 515 -1.69 15.24 -17.85
N SER A 516 -2.53 14.78 -16.92
CA SER A 516 -3.99 14.88 -17.06
C SER A 516 -4.48 16.28 -16.72
N ASN A 517 -5.63 16.68 -17.28
CA ASN A 517 -6.18 18.02 -17.11
C ASN A 517 -7.67 17.99 -16.76
N ALA A 518 -8.05 18.56 -15.62
CA ALA A 518 -9.46 18.69 -15.25
C ALA A 518 -9.90 20.15 -15.10
N VAL A 519 -11.10 20.44 -15.61
CA VAL A 519 -11.81 21.70 -15.37
C VAL A 519 -12.89 21.44 -14.31
N ILE A 520 -12.83 22.17 -13.21
CA ILE A 520 -13.68 22.00 -12.02
C ILE A 520 -14.39 23.32 -11.77
N GLN A 521 -15.71 23.34 -11.86
CA GLN A 521 -16.50 24.57 -11.82
C GLN A 521 -17.72 24.46 -10.91
N ARG A 522 -17.94 25.45 -10.04
CA ARG A 522 -19.15 25.51 -9.18
C ARG A 522 -19.36 24.25 -8.34
N CYS A 523 -18.27 23.61 -7.93
CA CYS A 523 -18.30 22.40 -7.12
C CYS A 523 -18.11 22.73 -5.64
N LYS A 524 -18.69 21.89 -4.78
CA LYS A 524 -18.51 21.95 -3.34
C LYS A 524 -17.70 20.75 -2.86
N PHE A 525 -16.68 21.01 -2.06
CA PHE A 525 -15.82 20.02 -1.43
C PHE A 525 -15.91 20.19 0.07
N HIS A 526 -16.27 19.15 0.80
CA HIS A 526 -16.29 19.23 2.26
C HIS A 526 -16.07 17.91 2.99
N ASN A 527 -15.67 17.99 4.27
CA ASN A 527 -15.53 16.83 5.16
C ASN A 527 -14.61 15.72 4.62
N GLY A 528 -13.52 16.07 3.93
CA GLY A 528 -12.53 15.10 3.44
C GLY A 528 -11.41 14.82 4.43
N LYS A 529 -10.89 13.57 4.45
CA LYS A 529 -9.77 13.17 5.31
C LYS A 529 -8.40 13.65 4.81
N GLN A 530 -8.32 14.07 3.54
CA GLN A 530 -7.17 14.76 2.96
C GLN A 530 -7.62 16.05 2.28
N GLY A 531 -6.81 16.63 1.39
CA GLY A 531 -7.14 17.87 0.71
C GLY A 531 -8.26 17.75 -0.31
N GLY A 532 -8.96 18.85 -0.62
CA GLY A 532 -10.07 18.84 -1.56
C GLY A 532 -9.63 18.55 -2.99
N VAL A 533 -8.62 19.28 -3.48
CA VAL A 533 -8.03 19.10 -4.82
C VAL A 533 -6.53 18.88 -4.71
N LEU A 534 -6.04 17.80 -5.32
CA LEU A 534 -4.63 17.45 -5.40
C LEU A 534 -4.16 17.42 -6.86
N VAL A 535 -3.12 18.20 -7.18
CA VAL A 535 -2.54 18.29 -8.53
C VAL A 535 -1.05 17.96 -8.47
N TYR A 536 -0.61 16.92 -9.17
CA TYR A 536 0.76 16.43 -9.08
C TYR A 536 1.24 15.67 -10.31
N GLU A 537 2.55 15.43 -10.43
CA GLU A 537 3.17 14.74 -11.59
C GLU A 537 2.70 15.30 -12.94
N ASP A 538 2.99 16.58 -13.13
CA ASP A 538 2.64 17.34 -14.34
C ASP A 538 1.11 17.45 -14.61
N GLY A 539 0.29 17.09 -13.63
CA GLY A 539 -1.16 17.29 -13.66
C GLY A 539 -1.54 18.76 -13.77
N GLN A 540 -2.69 19.02 -14.39
CA GLN A 540 -3.21 20.37 -14.62
C GLN A 540 -4.65 20.49 -14.11
N ALA A 541 -4.95 21.60 -13.43
CA ALA A 541 -6.31 21.88 -12.99
C ALA A 541 -6.71 23.33 -13.26
N THR A 542 -7.98 23.52 -13.65
CA THR A 542 -8.65 24.82 -13.58
C THR A 542 -9.80 24.67 -12.58
N VAL A 543 -9.73 25.41 -11.47
CA VAL A 543 -10.70 25.35 -10.37
C VAL A 543 -11.36 26.73 -10.25
N GLU A 544 -12.63 26.82 -10.58
CA GLU A 544 -13.35 28.09 -10.64
C GLU A 544 -14.66 28.06 -9.87
N ASP A 545 -14.94 29.15 -9.15
CA ASP A 545 -16.22 29.36 -8.47
C ASP A 545 -16.58 28.21 -7.50
N CYS A 546 -15.57 27.58 -6.87
CA CYS A 546 -15.74 26.41 -6.01
C CYS A 546 -15.65 26.76 -4.51
N GLU A 547 -16.30 25.94 -3.69
CA GLU A 547 -16.19 25.97 -2.22
C GLU A 547 -15.40 24.75 -1.73
N ILE A 548 -14.28 24.95 -1.04
CA ILE A 548 -13.40 23.89 -0.53
C ILE A 548 -13.18 24.07 0.97
N LEU A 549 -13.92 23.28 1.76
CA LEU A 549 -14.17 23.58 3.17
C LEU A 549 -13.90 22.39 4.09
N GLY A 550 -13.38 22.63 5.30
CA GLY A 550 -13.44 21.62 6.37
C GLY A 550 -12.66 20.33 6.12
N HIS A 551 -11.53 20.39 5.40
CA HIS A 551 -10.67 19.25 5.16
C HIS A 551 -9.64 19.05 6.30
N ASP A 552 -9.24 17.80 6.53
CA ASP A 552 -8.23 17.47 7.55
C ASP A 552 -6.80 17.89 7.17
N LEU A 553 -6.56 18.12 5.88
CA LEU A 553 -5.31 18.68 5.33
C LEU A 553 -5.59 20.03 4.65
N SER A 554 -4.75 20.42 3.68
CA SER A 554 -4.91 21.68 2.95
C SER A 554 -6.04 21.61 1.94
N GLY A 555 -6.74 22.72 1.68
CA GLY A 555 -7.86 22.75 0.75
C GLY A 555 -7.44 22.36 -0.67
N VAL A 556 -6.38 22.99 -1.19
CA VAL A 556 -5.75 22.62 -2.46
C VAL A 556 -4.27 22.35 -2.26
N GLU A 557 -3.78 21.24 -2.81
CA GLU A 557 -2.38 20.85 -2.80
C GLU A 557 -1.84 20.72 -4.23
N ILE A 558 -0.68 21.34 -4.48
CA ILE A 558 -0.01 21.33 -5.78
C ILE A 558 1.45 20.92 -5.57
N ARG A 559 1.89 19.83 -6.18
CA ARG A 559 3.27 19.35 -6.01
C ARG A 559 3.83 18.62 -7.21
N VAL A 560 5.12 18.31 -7.23
CA VAL A 560 5.78 17.48 -8.26
C VAL A 560 5.42 17.99 -9.67
N ASN A 561 5.77 19.25 -9.96
CA ASN A 561 5.46 19.95 -11.22
C ASN A 561 3.97 20.10 -11.57
N GLY A 562 3.05 19.80 -10.65
CA GLY A 562 1.62 20.08 -10.84
C GLY A 562 1.37 21.57 -11.09
N ASN A 563 0.34 21.89 -11.88
CA ASN A 563 -0.02 23.26 -12.20
C ASN A 563 -1.53 23.50 -12.06
N ALA A 564 -1.93 24.46 -11.21
CA ALA A 564 -3.33 24.80 -11.06
C ALA A 564 -3.63 26.29 -11.22
N ILE A 565 -4.72 26.57 -11.94
CA ILE A 565 -5.36 27.88 -12.02
C ILE A 565 -6.58 27.83 -11.10
N ILE A 566 -6.59 28.68 -10.07
CA ILE A 566 -7.63 28.72 -9.04
C ILE A 566 -8.21 30.13 -9.02
N GLN A 567 -9.50 30.27 -9.33
CA GLN A 567 -10.14 31.58 -9.47
C GLN A 567 -11.50 31.64 -8.79
N ARG A 568 -11.77 32.74 -8.06
CA ARG A 568 -13.09 33.01 -7.45
C ARG A 568 -13.56 31.89 -6.52
N CYS A 569 -12.63 31.21 -5.85
CA CYS A 569 -12.93 30.10 -4.95
C CYS A 569 -12.95 30.54 -3.49
N LYS A 570 -13.75 29.85 -2.67
CA LYS A 570 -13.73 29.96 -1.22
C LYS A 570 -13.07 28.71 -0.64
N ILE A 571 -11.85 28.84 -0.13
CA ILE A 571 -11.02 27.74 0.34
C ILE A 571 -10.67 28.02 1.80
N ASN A 572 -11.56 27.66 2.72
CA ASN A 572 -11.43 28.03 4.13
C ASN A 572 -11.84 26.93 5.11
N GLN A 573 -11.62 27.17 6.40
CA GLN A 573 -11.95 26.23 7.48
C GLN A 573 -11.25 24.86 7.36
N ASN A 574 -10.15 24.78 6.61
CA ASN A 574 -9.36 23.56 6.53
C ASN A 574 -8.37 23.49 7.70
N LYS A 575 -8.09 22.28 8.21
CA LYS A 575 -7.09 22.06 9.25
C LYS A 575 -5.66 22.28 8.76
N GLY A 576 -5.43 22.17 7.44
CA GLY A 576 -4.20 22.57 6.78
C GLY A 576 -4.21 24.05 6.36
N ARG A 577 -3.62 24.31 5.19
CA ARG A 577 -3.61 25.63 4.56
C ARG A 577 -4.71 25.75 3.53
N GLY A 578 -5.03 26.97 3.10
CA GLY A 578 -5.91 27.16 1.93
C GLY A 578 -5.29 26.51 0.69
N VAL A 579 -4.11 26.98 0.30
CA VAL A 579 -3.33 26.46 -0.83
C VAL A 579 -1.92 26.08 -0.37
N TYR A 580 -1.51 24.84 -0.63
CA TYR A 580 -0.21 24.29 -0.28
C TYR A 580 0.56 23.88 -1.53
N VAL A 581 1.72 24.51 -1.77
CA VAL A 581 2.53 24.31 -2.98
C VAL A 581 3.96 23.96 -2.62
N HIS A 582 4.46 22.82 -3.12
CA HIS A 582 5.82 22.35 -2.86
C HIS A 582 6.35 21.47 -4.01
N ASP A 583 7.60 21.03 -3.96
CA ASP A 583 8.22 20.12 -4.94
C ASP A 583 8.03 20.60 -6.40
N SER A 584 8.42 21.84 -6.68
CA SER A 584 8.30 22.49 -7.99
C SER A 584 6.86 22.70 -8.48
N GLY A 585 5.89 22.81 -7.56
CA GLY A 585 4.51 23.12 -7.90
C GLY A 585 4.34 24.52 -8.51
N LEU A 586 3.40 24.64 -9.45
CA LEU A 586 3.11 25.86 -10.18
C LEU A 586 1.64 26.25 -10.03
N GLY A 587 1.34 27.54 -10.14
CA GLY A 587 -0.06 27.93 -10.27
C GLY A 587 -0.34 29.41 -10.25
N THR A 588 -1.62 29.71 -10.37
CA THR A 588 -2.19 31.06 -10.28
C THR A 588 -3.40 30.99 -9.37
N VAL A 589 -3.45 31.85 -8.35
CA VAL A 589 -4.56 31.93 -7.41
C VAL A 589 -5.07 33.36 -7.39
N GLU A 590 -6.30 33.56 -7.87
CA GLU A 590 -6.87 34.89 -8.05
C GLU A 590 -8.29 35.04 -7.53
N ASN A 591 -8.53 36.16 -6.84
CA ASN A 591 -9.86 36.54 -6.33
C ASN A 591 -10.48 35.46 -5.42
N CYS A 592 -9.66 34.74 -4.65
CA CYS A 592 -10.10 33.68 -3.75
C CYS A 592 -10.20 34.16 -2.30
N ASP A 593 -11.13 33.60 -1.53
CA ASP A 593 -11.19 33.72 -0.07
C ASP A 593 -10.49 32.52 0.58
N LEU A 594 -9.33 32.76 1.18
CA LEU A 594 -8.45 31.79 1.84
C LEU A 594 -8.36 32.01 3.36
N SER A 595 -9.22 32.86 3.90
CA SER A 595 -9.23 33.19 5.33
C SER A 595 -9.61 31.97 6.18
N GLY A 596 -9.32 31.98 7.49
CA GLY A 596 -9.86 30.98 8.42
C GLY A 596 -9.37 29.53 8.23
N ASN A 597 -8.26 29.30 7.53
CA ASN A 597 -7.55 28.02 7.54
C ASN A 597 -6.57 27.94 8.73
N ASN A 598 -6.45 26.79 9.39
CA ASN A 598 -5.68 26.65 10.64
C ASN A 598 -4.19 26.94 10.48
N LEU A 599 -3.59 26.60 9.33
CA LEU A 599 -2.18 26.87 9.05
C LEU A 599 -1.97 28.11 8.18
N GLY A 600 -3.03 28.87 7.86
CA GLY A 600 -3.00 30.09 7.05
C GLY A 600 -3.35 29.88 5.57
N ALA A 601 -3.44 30.98 4.82
CA ALA A 601 -3.89 30.97 3.42
C ALA A 601 -2.97 30.19 2.47
N PHE A 602 -1.66 30.43 2.53
CA PHE A 602 -0.68 29.87 1.60
C PHE A 602 0.51 29.23 2.29
N TYR A 603 1.12 28.24 1.64
CA TYR A 603 2.56 27.96 1.74
C TYR A 603 3.06 27.59 0.37
N ILE A 604 4.23 28.14 0.03
CA ILE A 604 4.90 27.95 -1.24
C ILE A 604 6.37 27.73 -0.88
N ASP A 605 6.91 26.56 -1.18
CA ASP A 605 8.32 26.27 -0.91
C ASP A 605 9.26 27.03 -1.87
N SER A 606 10.56 26.93 -1.63
CA SER A 606 11.58 27.62 -2.45
C SER A 606 11.70 27.12 -3.88
N THR A 607 11.14 25.95 -4.20
CA THR A 607 11.21 25.34 -5.54
C THR A 607 9.97 25.67 -6.38
N SER A 608 8.91 26.15 -5.74
CA SER A 608 7.60 26.36 -6.33
C SER A 608 7.34 27.81 -6.72
N LYS A 609 6.39 28.03 -7.63
CA LYS A 609 6.03 29.38 -8.11
C LYS A 609 4.53 29.54 -8.24
N VAL A 610 3.96 30.50 -7.51
CA VAL A 610 2.53 30.82 -7.57
C VAL A 610 2.33 32.31 -7.78
N GLN A 611 1.53 32.66 -8.79
CA GLN A 611 1.03 34.03 -8.96
C GLN A 611 -0.19 34.23 -8.07
N ARG A 612 -0.21 35.31 -7.29
CA ARG A 612 -1.30 35.61 -6.34
C ARG A 612 -1.86 37.00 -6.63
N ARG A 613 -3.17 37.12 -6.77
CA ARG A 613 -3.82 38.41 -7.06
C ARG A 613 -5.22 38.51 -6.47
N GLY A 614 -5.52 39.59 -5.73
CA GLY A 614 -6.88 39.88 -5.28
C GLY A 614 -7.45 38.87 -4.27
N ASN A 615 -6.61 38.06 -3.62
CA ASN A 615 -7.05 37.08 -2.63
C ASN A 615 -7.27 37.73 -1.25
N ILE A 616 -8.20 37.17 -0.49
CA ILE A 616 -8.38 37.44 0.94
C ILE A 616 -7.63 36.33 1.68
N GLU A 617 -6.60 36.69 2.47
CA GLU A 617 -5.68 35.74 3.13
C GLU A 617 -5.87 35.68 4.65
#